data_AF-A0A1B6G0X3-F1
#
_entry.id   AF-A0A1B6G0X3-F1
#
_cell.length_a   1.000
_cell.length_b   1.000
_cell.length_c   1.000
_cell.angle_alpha   90.00
_cell.angle_beta   90.00
_cell.angle_gamma   90.00
#
_symmetry.space_group_name_H-M   'P 1'
#
loop_
_entity.id
_entity.type
_entity.pdbx_description
1 polymer ?
#
loop_
_entity_poly.entity_id
_entity_poly.type
_entity_poly.pdbx_seq_one_letter_code
_entity_poly.pdbx_strand_id
1 'polypeptide(L)'
;SHNTTKLITLDDARWYLLWWMDRVMKDPEVAEYIDGVSLHWYRDTQCPPDLLDQAFRQYNKFIIYTEACIIPRLDPGLTVDLGSWRRAEIYITDIIEVLNHWSVGFL
;
A
#
# COMPACT_ATOMS: atom_id res chain seq x y z
N SER A 1 -14.29 28.64 -0.16
CA SER A 1 -13.65 27.71 0.79
C SER A 1 -13.47 26.40 0.08
N HIS A 2 -12.23 25.94 -0.12
CA HIS A 2 -11.98 24.60 -0.68
C HIS A 2 -11.53 23.70 0.47
N ASN A 3 -12.21 22.58 0.64
CA ASN A 3 -11.85 21.52 1.57
C ASN A 3 -10.48 20.95 1.13
N THR A 4 -9.47 21.00 2.01
CA THR A 4 -8.11 20.52 1.72
C THR A 4 -7.91 19.05 2.07
N THR A 5 -8.94 18.38 2.56
CA THR A 5 -8.91 16.94 2.84
C THR A 5 -8.66 16.16 1.57
N LYS A 6 -7.66 15.28 1.63
CA LYS A 6 -7.25 14.41 0.53
C LYS A 6 -8.13 13.17 0.46
N LEU A 7 -8.43 12.71 -0.75
CA LEU A 7 -9.16 11.47 -0.98
C LEU A 7 -8.21 10.41 -1.56
N ILE A 8 -8.17 9.26 -0.90
CA ILE A 8 -7.40 8.09 -1.30
C ILE A 8 -8.35 6.93 -1.63
N THR A 9 -7.95 6.07 -2.55
CA THR A 9 -8.74 4.93 -3.02
C THR A 9 -8.02 3.60 -2.80
N LEU A 10 -8.70 2.48 -3.11
CA LEU A 10 -8.29 1.09 -2.93
C LEU A 10 -8.42 0.60 -1.48
N ASP A 11 -7.51 1.02 -0.60
CA ASP A 11 -7.44 0.57 0.80
C ASP A 11 -7.51 -0.96 0.95
N ASP A 12 -6.73 -1.66 0.13
CA ASP A 12 -6.67 -3.13 0.06
C ASP A 12 -5.26 -3.55 -0.43
N ALA A 13 -5.05 -4.85 -0.65
CA ALA A 13 -3.76 -5.42 -1.01
C ALA A 13 -3.19 -4.90 -2.34
N ARG A 14 -1.84 -4.79 -2.39
CA ARG A 14 -1.04 -4.46 -3.60
C ARG A 14 -1.42 -5.27 -4.84
N TRP A 15 -1.90 -6.50 -4.65
CA TRP A 15 -2.37 -7.38 -5.73
C TRP A 15 -3.46 -6.74 -6.61
N TYR A 16 -4.32 -5.89 -6.05
CA TYR A 16 -5.41 -5.24 -6.78
C TYR A 16 -5.04 -3.88 -7.37
N LEU A 17 -3.82 -3.37 -7.10
CA LEU A 17 -3.42 -2.00 -7.37
C LEU A 17 -3.69 -1.55 -8.80
N LEU A 18 -3.07 -2.21 -9.78
CA LEU A 18 -3.19 -1.78 -11.18
C LEU A 18 -4.61 -1.97 -11.71
N TRP A 19 -5.23 -3.11 -11.40
CA TRP A 19 -6.60 -3.39 -11.83
C TRP A 19 -7.58 -2.33 -11.32
N TRP A 20 -7.45 -1.92 -10.05
CA TRP A 20 -8.33 -0.93 -9.45
C TRP A 20 -8.07 0.46 -10.01
N MET A 21 -6.80 0.85 -10.12
CA MET A 21 -6.40 2.15 -10.67
C MET A 21 -6.84 2.29 -12.13
N ASP A 22 -6.70 1.25 -12.94
CA ASP A 22 -7.21 1.19 -14.32
C ASP A 22 -8.72 1.46 -14.42
N ARG A 23 -9.50 1.12 -13.37
CA ARG A 23 -10.95 1.36 -13.33
C ARG A 23 -11.30 2.74 -12.83
N VAL A 24 -10.72 3.15 -11.71
CA VAL A 24 -11.00 4.44 -11.08
C VAL A 24 -10.53 5.60 -11.96
N MET A 25 -9.37 5.46 -12.59
CA MET A 25 -8.77 6.52 -13.40
C MET A 25 -9.32 6.58 -14.83
N LYS A 26 -10.17 5.63 -15.23
CA LYS A 26 -10.79 5.61 -16.56
C LYS A 26 -11.81 6.74 -16.74
N ASP A 27 -12.48 7.15 -15.66
CA ASP A 27 -13.41 8.27 -15.65
C ASP A 27 -12.67 9.55 -15.22
N PRO A 28 -12.53 10.55 -16.11
CA PRO A 28 -11.81 11.78 -15.80
C PRO A 28 -12.42 12.58 -14.63
N GLU A 29 -13.74 12.53 -14.43
CA GLU A 29 -14.40 13.25 -13.34
C GLU A 29 -14.06 12.60 -12.00
N VAL A 30 -14.06 11.27 -11.94
CA VAL A 30 -13.64 10.53 -10.74
C VAL A 30 -12.15 10.74 -10.46
N ALA A 31 -11.31 10.68 -11.51
CA ALA A 31 -9.86 10.82 -11.39
C ALA A 31 -9.41 12.19 -10.84
N GLU A 32 -10.22 13.24 -11.02
CA GLU A 32 -9.98 14.58 -10.46
C GLU A 32 -10.09 14.59 -8.93
N TYR A 33 -10.99 13.79 -8.37
CA TYR A 33 -11.19 13.72 -6.92
C TYR A 33 -10.15 12.87 -6.19
N ILE A 34 -9.51 11.90 -6.87
CA ILE A 34 -8.54 11.01 -6.23
C ILE A 34 -7.16 11.66 -6.16
N ASP A 35 -6.63 11.86 -4.96
CA ASP A 35 -5.28 12.39 -4.75
C ASP A 35 -4.22 11.28 -4.69
N GLY A 36 -4.60 10.08 -4.24
CA GLY A 36 -3.67 8.98 -3.96
C GLY A 36 -4.33 7.60 -3.92
N VAL A 37 -3.51 6.57 -3.74
CA VAL A 37 -3.95 5.19 -3.55
C VAL A 37 -3.37 4.64 -2.26
N SER A 38 -4.19 3.92 -1.49
CA SER A 38 -3.79 3.28 -0.25
C SER A 38 -3.69 1.76 -0.37
N LEU A 39 -2.76 1.18 0.38
CA LEU A 39 -2.43 -0.25 0.33
C LEU A 39 -2.32 -0.89 1.70
N HIS A 40 -2.70 -2.17 1.76
CA HIS A 40 -2.50 -3.05 2.91
C HIS A 40 -1.40 -4.08 2.62
N TRP A 41 -0.55 -4.32 3.61
CA TRP A 41 0.68 -5.11 3.45
C TRP A 41 0.51 -6.64 3.38
N TYR A 42 -0.60 -7.19 3.88
CA TYR A 42 -0.78 -8.62 4.19
C TYR A 42 -0.43 -9.65 3.10
N ARG A 43 -0.39 -9.21 1.84
CA ARG A 43 -0.21 -10.04 0.65
C ARG A 43 0.94 -9.59 -0.23
N ASP A 44 1.85 -8.77 0.27
CA ASP A 44 2.95 -8.22 -0.51
C ASP A 44 3.90 -9.30 -1.02
N THR A 45 4.07 -10.39 -0.27
CA THR A 45 4.80 -11.59 -0.74
C THR A 45 4.20 -12.27 -1.97
N GLN A 46 2.98 -11.91 -2.39
CA GLN A 46 2.29 -12.51 -3.55
C GLN A 46 2.55 -11.74 -4.85
N CYS A 47 3.07 -10.51 -4.80
CA CYS A 47 3.28 -9.67 -5.98
C CYS A 47 4.52 -8.78 -5.82
N PRO A 48 5.24 -8.43 -6.90
CA PRO A 48 6.44 -7.62 -6.77
C PRO A 48 6.12 -6.15 -6.41
N PRO A 49 7.04 -5.44 -5.72
CA PRO A 49 6.89 -4.02 -5.42
C PRO A 49 6.97 -3.11 -6.66
N ASP A 50 7.51 -3.61 -7.79
CA ASP A 50 7.52 -2.90 -9.09
C ASP A 50 6.13 -2.45 -9.56
N LEU A 51 5.05 -3.08 -9.06
CA LEU A 51 3.68 -2.64 -9.32
C LEU A 51 3.42 -1.21 -8.80
N LEU A 52 4.10 -0.79 -7.72
CA LEU A 52 4.03 0.56 -7.19
C LEU A 52 4.69 1.56 -8.16
N ASP A 53 5.87 1.22 -8.70
CA ASP A 53 6.53 2.02 -9.74
C ASP A 53 5.65 2.19 -10.97
N GLN A 54 5.04 1.09 -11.41
CA GLN A 54 4.14 1.11 -12.56
C GLN A 54 2.94 2.01 -12.29
N ALA A 55 2.27 1.85 -11.15
CA ALA A 55 1.12 2.68 -10.78
C ALA A 55 1.50 4.17 -10.70
N PHE A 56 2.62 4.50 -10.06
CA PHE A 56 3.09 5.87 -9.93
C PHE A 56 3.39 6.49 -11.31
N ARG A 57 4.14 5.79 -12.17
CA ARG A 57 4.46 6.27 -13.53
C ARG A 57 3.22 6.45 -14.40
N GLN A 58 2.23 5.57 -14.25
CA GLN A 58 1.02 5.59 -15.08
C GLN A 58 0.02 6.66 -14.63
N TYR A 59 -0.15 6.87 -13.33
CA TYR A 59 -1.23 7.70 -12.78
C TYR A 59 -0.78 8.99 -12.10
N ASN A 60 0.51 9.08 -11.73
CA ASN A 60 1.08 10.22 -11.02
C ASN A 60 0.26 10.63 -9.78
N LYS A 61 -0.21 9.64 -9.02
CA LYS A 61 -0.89 9.79 -7.72
C LYS A 61 0.03 9.25 -6.62
N PHE A 62 -0.02 9.82 -5.43
CA PHE A 62 0.82 9.31 -4.34
C PHE A 62 0.34 7.94 -3.86
N ILE A 63 1.26 7.15 -3.32
CA ILE A 63 1.00 5.80 -2.80
C ILE A 63 1.30 5.80 -1.31
N ILE A 64 0.44 5.23 -0.47
CA ILE A 64 0.67 5.11 0.97
C ILE A 64 0.21 3.75 1.48
N TYR A 65 0.98 3.13 2.37
CA TYR A 65 0.52 1.94 3.09
C TYR A 65 -0.24 2.39 4.33
N THR A 66 -1.53 2.07 4.40
CA THR A 66 -2.46 2.50 5.46
C THR A 66 -2.67 1.45 6.54
N GLU A 67 -2.30 0.19 6.28
CA GLU A 67 -2.48 -0.89 7.24
C GLU A 67 -1.41 -1.99 7.09
N ALA A 68 -0.75 -2.30 8.21
CA ALA A 68 0.16 -3.43 8.33
C ALA A 68 0.04 -4.13 9.68
N CYS A 69 -0.19 -5.45 9.67
CA CYS A 69 -0.10 -6.27 10.87
C CYS A 69 0.49 -7.66 10.62
N ILE A 70 1.07 -8.27 11.66
CA ILE A 70 1.50 -9.66 11.58
C ILE A 70 0.26 -10.56 11.56
N ILE A 71 0.13 -11.31 10.47
CA ILE A 71 -0.90 -12.33 10.32
C ILE A 71 -0.28 -13.74 10.35
N PRO A 72 -1.05 -14.79 10.66
CA PRO A 72 -0.55 -16.16 10.71
C PRO A 72 0.16 -16.64 9.43
N ARG A 73 -0.13 -16.04 8.28
CA ARG A 73 0.55 -16.32 7.01
C ARG A 73 2.02 -15.87 7.03
N LEU A 74 2.32 -14.73 7.64
CA LEU A 74 3.67 -14.16 7.71
C LEU A 74 4.47 -14.79 8.86
N ASP A 75 3.78 -15.03 9.98
CA ASP A 75 4.35 -15.71 11.14
C ASP A 75 3.24 -16.50 11.86
N PRO A 76 3.23 -17.85 11.78
CA PRO A 76 2.20 -18.70 12.38
C PRO A 76 2.33 -18.85 13.90
N GLY A 77 3.23 -18.09 14.55
CA GLY A 77 3.43 -18.07 15.99
C GLY A 77 2.27 -17.47 16.79
N LEU A 78 2.57 -17.04 18.03
CA LEU A 78 1.58 -16.48 18.96
C LEU A 78 0.96 -15.19 18.42
N THR A 79 -0.30 -14.88 18.76
CA THR A 79 -0.88 -13.56 18.39
C THR A 79 -0.01 -12.41 18.90
N VAL A 80 0.42 -12.49 20.16
CA VAL A 80 1.41 -11.58 20.75
C VAL A 80 2.67 -12.37 21.07
N ASP A 81 3.77 -11.99 20.42
CA ASP A 81 5.09 -12.57 20.61
C ASP A 81 6.03 -11.49 21.17
N LEU A 82 6.16 -11.45 22.50
CA LEU A 82 6.88 -10.41 23.21
C LEU A 82 8.39 -10.52 22.92
N GLY A 83 8.98 -9.43 22.41
CA GLY A 83 10.42 -9.40 22.09
C GLY A 83 10.79 -10.10 20.78
N SER A 84 9.82 -10.34 19.89
CA SER A 84 10.06 -11.01 18.61
C SER A 84 10.92 -10.18 17.66
N TRP A 85 12.23 -10.47 17.61
CA TRP A 85 13.16 -9.86 16.66
C TRP A 85 12.78 -10.19 15.21
N ARG A 86 12.30 -11.41 14.98
CA ARG A 86 11.81 -11.84 13.66
C ARG A 86 10.69 -10.95 13.15
N ARG A 87 9.70 -10.61 13.98
CA ARG A 87 8.61 -9.71 13.55
C ARG A 87 9.13 -8.32 13.24
N ALA A 88 10.08 -7.81 14.02
CA ALA A 88 10.74 -6.54 13.72
C ALA A 88 11.43 -6.56 12.35
N GLU A 89 12.16 -7.63 12.03
CA GLU A 89 12.81 -7.81 10.71
C GLU A 89 11.80 -7.87 9.57
N ILE A 90 10.69 -8.58 9.75
CA ILE A 90 9.62 -8.67 8.74
C ILE A 90 9.06 -7.27 8.45
N TYR A 91 8.73 -6.47 9.47
CA TYR A 91 8.24 -5.10 9.28
C TYR A 91 9.27 -4.21 8.60
N ILE A 92 10.51 -4.17 9.10
CA ILE A 92 11.50 -3.21 8.60
C ILE A 92 11.93 -3.52 7.16
N THR A 93 11.94 -4.80 6.78
CA THR A 93 12.24 -5.20 5.40
C THR A 93 11.17 -4.66 4.44
N ASP A 94 9.90 -4.77 4.82
CA ASP A 94 8.80 -4.27 3.99
C ASP A 94 8.77 -2.74 3.92
N ILE A 95 8.94 -2.07 5.07
CA ILE A 95 9.06 -0.61 5.13
C ILE A 95 10.16 -0.11 4.19
N ILE A 96 11.34 -0.73 4.23
CA ILE A 96 12.45 -0.36 3.34
C ILE A 96 12.09 -0.65 1.88
N GLU A 97 11.47 -1.79 1.58
CA GLU A 97 11.03 -2.12 0.22
C GLU A 97 10.09 -1.04 -0.31
N VAL A 98 8.94 -0.81 0.34
CA VAL A 98 7.90 0.06 -0.21
C VAL A 98 8.32 1.53 -0.28
N LEU A 99 9.16 2.01 0.66
CA LEU A 99 9.72 3.36 0.60
C LEU A 99 10.70 3.56 -0.58
N ASN A 100 11.36 2.48 -1.03
CA ASN A 100 12.16 2.51 -2.25
C ASN A 100 11.30 2.41 -3.54
N HIS A 101 9.99 2.18 -3.40
CA HIS A 101 9.04 2.02 -4.51
C HIS A 101 7.86 3.02 -4.39
N TRP A 102 8.18 4.31 -4.27
CA TRP A 102 7.24 5.47 -4.26
C TRP A 102 6.22 5.57 -3.13
N SER A 103 6.18 4.62 -2.18
CA SER A 103 5.34 4.82 -1.00
C SER A 103 5.83 6.03 -0.21
N VAL A 104 4.91 6.91 0.18
CA VAL A 104 5.20 8.10 0.99
C VAL A 104 5.00 7.87 2.48
N GLY A 105 4.54 6.68 2.89
CA GLY A 105 4.27 6.36 4.28
C GLY A 105 3.87 4.91 4.50
N PHE A 106 3.88 4.48 5.77
CA PHE A 106 3.53 3.15 6.22
C PHE A 106 2.89 3.25 7.61
N LEU A 107 1.69 2.69 7.78
CA LEU A 107 0.90 2.74 9.00
C LEU A 107 0.68 1.34 9.58
#